data_AF-A0A7H1MZ88-F1
#
_entry.id   AF-A0A7H1MZ88-F1
#
_cell.length_a   1.000
_cell.length_b   1.000
_cell.length_c   1.000
_cell.angle_alpha   90.00
_cell.angle_beta   90.00
_cell.angle_gamma   90.00
#
_symmetry.space_group_name_H-M   'P 1'
#
loop_
_entity.id
_entity.type
_entity.pdbx_description
1 polymer ?
#
loop_
_entity_poly.entity_id
_entity_poly.type
_entity_poly.pdbx_seq_one_letter_code
_entity_poly.pdbx_strand_id
1 'polypeptide(L)'
;MRSVRLHLVAAFLVVALPLVSAATADDQDRAREDVTAGRILPLATIVERATGQFGGTILDAEYECDDDDHGDRNRLPRHRYELRLLTVDGRDPGARVRRGDR
;
A
#
# COMPACT_ATOMS: atom_id res chain seq x y z
N MET A 1 51.57 25.91 -16.13
CA MET A 1 50.96 25.80 -17.48
C MET A 1 50.15 24.51 -17.53
N ARG A 2 48.83 24.62 -17.82
CA ARG A 2 47.94 23.67 -18.55
C ARG A 2 47.95 22.18 -18.16
N SER A 3 46.87 21.40 -18.05
CA SER A 3 45.42 21.54 -18.12
C SER A 3 44.84 20.13 -17.84
N VAL A 4 43.81 20.02 -17.00
CA VAL A 4 42.58 19.21 -17.13
C VAL A 4 42.64 17.81 -17.80
N ARG A 5 42.22 16.76 -17.06
CA ARG A 5 41.12 15.82 -17.41
C ARG A 5 40.95 14.74 -16.32
N LEU A 6 40.10 14.93 -15.31
CA LEU A 6 38.63 14.81 -15.35
C LEU A 6 38.16 13.33 -15.33
N HIS A 7 37.69 12.93 -14.15
CA HIS A 7 36.67 11.90 -13.86
C HIS A 7 36.82 10.52 -14.51
N LEU A 8 37.39 9.53 -13.81
CA LEU A 8 37.26 8.12 -14.25
C LEU A 8 37.16 7.06 -13.14
N VAL A 9 36.76 7.43 -11.92
CA VAL A 9 36.41 6.41 -10.90
C VAL A 9 35.20 6.83 -10.05
N ALA A 10 34.22 7.48 -10.67
CA ALA A 10 32.93 7.82 -10.05
C ALA A 10 31.76 7.33 -10.91
N ALA A 11 31.88 6.14 -11.49
CA ALA A 11 30.86 5.53 -12.34
C ALA A 11 30.52 4.10 -11.90
N PHE A 12 30.46 3.88 -10.59
CA PHE A 12 29.92 2.64 -10.02
C PHE A 12 29.02 2.93 -8.81
N LEU A 13 28.17 3.95 -8.97
CA LEU A 13 27.07 4.24 -8.07
C LEU A 13 25.88 4.53 -8.99
N VAL A 14 24.69 4.02 -8.66
CA VAL A 14 23.40 4.24 -9.37
C VAL A 14 22.96 3.13 -10.35
N VAL A 15 23.22 1.85 -10.09
CA VAL A 15 22.34 0.77 -10.64
C VAL A 15 22.00 -0.24 -9.55
N ALA A 16 21.31 0.22 -8.53
CA ALA A 16 20.54 -0.65 -7.65
C ALA A 16 19.30 0.15 -7.25
N LEU A 17 18.16 -0.19 -7.86
CA LEU A 17 16.76 0.05 -7.47
C LEU A 17 15.95 0.29 -8.76
N PRO A 18 15.33 -0.78 -9.29
CA PRO A 18 13.87 -0.74 -9.35
C PRO A 18 13.22 -2.10 -9.07
N LEU A 19 13.75 -2.90 -8.13
CA LEU A 19 13.11 -4.19 -7.80
C LEU A 19 11.89 -4.05 -6.87
N VAL A 20 11.73 -2.90 -6.21
CA VAL A 20 10.65 -2.66 -5.23
C VAL A 20 9.30 -2.28 -5.87
N SER A 21 9.26 -2.00 -7.18
CA SER A 21 8.05 -1.45 -7.82
C SER A 21 7.15 -2.49 -8.50
N ALA A 22 7.62 -3.73 -8.68
CA ALA A 22 6.85 -4.76 -9.40
C ALA A 22 5.83 -5.47 -8.50
N ALA A 23 6.19 -5.77 -7.25
CA ALA A 23 5.30 -6.46 -6.31
C ALA A 23 4.08 -5.60 -5.91
N THR A 24 4.29 -4.30 -5.69
CA THR A 24 3.19 -3.38 -5.32
C THR A 24 2.21 -3.12 -6.47
N ALA A 25 2.65 -3.23 -7.72
CA ALA A 25 1.78 -3.13 -8.88
C ALA A 25 0.85 -4.36 -8.99
N ASP A 26 1.38 -5.55 -8.71
CA ASP A 26 0.63 -6.81 -8.74
C ASP A 26 -0.50 -6.82 -7.69
N ASP A 27 -0.21 -6.39 -6.47
CA ASP A 27 -1.21 -6.29 -5.39
C ASP A 27 -2.36 -5.34 -5.74
N GLN A 28 -2.06 -4.22 -6.40
CA GLN A 28 -3.07 -3.24 -6.82
C GLN A 28 -3.95 -3.75 -7.96
N ASP A 29 -3.39 -4.46 -8.93
CA ASP A 29 -4.18 -5.03 -10.02
C ASP A 29 -5.09 -6.15 -9.51
N ARG A 30 -4.59 -7.00 -8.62
CA ARG A 30 -5.41 -8.02 -7.93
C ARG A 30 -6.52 -7.41 -7.08
N ALA A 31 -6.26 -6.30 -6.38
CA ALA A 31 -7.29 -5.56 -5.66
C ALA A 31 -8.41 -5.07 -6.60
N ARG A 32 -8.06 -4.57 -7.79
CA ARG A 32 -9.06 -4.12 -8.80
C ARG A 32 -9.92 -5.28 -9.28
N GLU A 33 -9.33 -6.45 -9.49
CA GLU A 33 -10.07 -7.66 -9.85
C GLU A 33 -11.02 -8.09 -8.73
N ASP A 34 -10.56 -8.08 -7.48
CA ASP A 34 -11.35 -8.41 -6.30
C ASP A 34 -12.54 -7.44 -6.11
N VAL A 35 -12.32 -6.13 -6.36
CA VAL A 35 -13.41 -5.13 -6.35
C VAL A 35 -14.41 -5.41 -7.46
N THR A 36 -13.92 -5.67 -8.68
CA THR A 36 -14.78 -5.92 -9.86
C THR A 36 -15.61 -7.19 -9.67
N ALA A 37 -15.04 -8.21 -9.04
CA ALA A 37 -15.72 -9.44 -8.69
C ALA A 37 -16.65 -9.31 -7.46
N GLY A 38 -16.70 -8.15 -6.81
CA GLY A 38 -17.51 -7.93 -5.61
C GLY A 38 -17.00 -8.65 -4.36
N ARG A 39 -15.75 -9.13 -4.37
CA ARG A 39 -15.11 -9.80 -3.23
C ARG A 39 -14.68 -8.80 -2.16
N ILE A 40 -14.27 -7.59 -2.56
CA ILE A 40 -13.90 -6.51 -1.65
C ILE A 40 -14.61 -5.20 -2.02
N LEU A 41 -14.72 -4.30 -1.05
CA LEU A 41 -15.34 -2.99 -1.26
C LEU A 41 -14.40 -2.07 -2.08
N PRO A 42 -14.95 -1.19 -2.95
CA PRO A 42 -14.16 -0.16 -3.61
C PRO A 42 -13.45 0.74 -2.59
N LEU A 43 -12.20 1.09 -2.87
CA LEU A 43 -11.41 1.96 -2.00
C LEU A 43 -12.13 3.30 -1.71
N ALA A 44 -12.82 3.88 -2.70
CA ALA A 44 -13.59 5.11 -2.52
C ALA A 44 -14.67 4.98 -1.43
N THR A 45 -15.40 3.86 -1.40
CA THR A 45 -16.41 3.57 -0.38
C THR A 45 -15.77 3.38 1.00
N ILE A 46 -14.59 2.76 1.06
CA ILE A 46 -13.85 2.58 2.32
C ILE A 46 -13.38 3.94 2.86
N VAL A 47 -12.82 4.78 2.00
CA VAL A 47 -12.37 6.14 2.34
C VAL A 47 -13.52 7.01 2.82
N GLU A 48 -14.66 6.99 2.13
CA GLU A 48 -15.86 7.75 2.54
C GLU A 48 -16.33 7.33 3.94
N ARG A 49 -16.38 6.02 4.22
CA ARG A 49 -16.76 5.51 5.53
C ARG A 49 -15.75 5.90 6.62
N ALA A 50 -14.45 5.78 6.32
CA ALA A 50 -13.40 6.11 7.28
C ALA A 50 -13.37 7.60 7.60
N THR A 51 -13.46 8.47 6.58
CA THR A 51 -13.53 9.92 6.78
C THR A 51 -14.80 10.35 7.51
N GLY A 52 -15.95 9.72 7.22
CA GLY A 52 -17.18 9.96 7.97
C GLY A 52 -17.13 9.50 9.44
N GLN A 53 -16.40 8.42 9.73
CA GLN A 53 -16.31 7.85 11.08
C GLN A 53 -15.25 8.54 11.95
N PHE A 54 -14.07 8.82 11.39
CA PHE A 54 -12.91 9.30 12.15
C PHE A 54 -12.58 10.78 11.90
N GLY A 55 -13.18 11.38 10.88
CA GLY A 55 -12.80 12.72 10.41
C GLY A 55 -11.40 12.74 9.79
N GLY A 56 -10.91 13.95 9.48
CA GLY A 56 -9.56 14.15 8.96
C GLY A 56 -9.41 13.86 7.46
N THR A 57 -8.15 13.80 7.02
CA THR A 57 -7.76 13.58 5.62
C THR A 57 -7.01 12.26 5.50
N ILE A 58 -7.41 11.40 4.55
CA ILE A 58 -6.65 10.19 4.24
C ILE A 58 -5.35 10.60 3.56
N LEU A 59 -4.23 10.14 4.11
CA LEU A 59 -2.90 10.34 3.54
C LEU A 59 -2.48 9.18 2.65
N ASP A 60 -2.84 7.96 3.08
CA ASP A 60 -2.36 6.74 2.45
C ASP A 60 -3.38 5.60 2.62
N ALA A 61 -3.36 4.67 1.67
CA ALA A 61 -4.19 3.48 1.67
C ALA A 61 -3.38 2.30 1.10
N GLU A 62 -2.99 1.39 1.98
CA GLU A 62 -2.26 0.18 1.62
C GLU A 62 -3.24 -1.01 1.58
N TYR A 63 -3.06 -1.88 0.58
CA TYR A 63 -3.84 -3.10 0.42
C TYR A 63 -2.96 -4.30 0.72
N GLU A 64 -3.44 -5.19 1.59
CA GLU A 64 -2.82 -6.48 1.89
C GLU A 64 -3.86 -7.59 1.66
N CYS A 65 -3.41 -8.67 1.04
CA CYS A 65 -4.19 -9.89 0.95
C CYS A 65 -3.30 -11.01 1.48
N ASP A 66 -3.61 -11.45 2.70
CA ASP A 66 -2.95 -12.58 3.35
C ASP A 66 -3.53 -13.87 2.75
N ASP A 67 -2.76 -14.44 1.83
CA ASP A 67 -2.95 -15.76 1.24
C ASP A 67 -1.97 -16.78 1.82
N ASP A 68 -1.26 -16.45 2.91
CA ASP A 68 -0.34 -17.36 3.60
C ASP A 68 -1.15 -18.51 4.22
N ASP A 69 -1.36 -19.48 3.36
CA ASP A 69 -1.93 -20.78 3.64
C ASP A 69 -0.88 -21.55 4.44
N HIS A 70 -0.89 -21.39 5.77
CA HIS A 70 -0.12 -22.21 6.72
C HIS A 70 -0.56 -23.70 6.71
N GLY A 71 -0.96 -24.24 5.56
CA GLY A 71 -1.40 -25.61 5.34
C GLY A 71 -2.91 -25.85 5.48
N ASP A 72 -3.69 -24.80 5.73
CA ASP A 72 -5.15 -24.82 5.74
C ASP A 72 -5.73 -24.35 4.40
N ARG A 73 -5.77 -25.28 3.43
CA ARG A 73 -6.36 -25.08 2.10
C ARG A 73 -7.82 -24.62 2.10
N ASN A 74 -8.50 -24.68 3.24
CA ASN A 74 -9.89 -24.23 3.37
C ASN A 74 -10.00 -22.80 3.94
N ARG A 75 -8.88 -22.17 4.30
CA ARG A 75 -8.85 -20.78 4.76
C ARG A 75 -9.00 -19.84 3.57
N LEU A 76 -10.09 -19.07 3.57
CA LEU A 76 -10.30 -18.02 2.58
C LEU A 76 -9.23 -16.92 2.74
N PRO A 77 -8.76 -16.33 1.63
CA PRO A 77 -7.81 -15.23 1.66
C PRO A 77 -8.38 -14.06 2.45
N ARG A 78 -7.52 -13.39 3.24
CA ARG A 78 -7.94 -12.29 4.08
C ARG A 78 -7.52 -10.96 3.49
N HIS A 79 -8.47 -10.26 2.90
CA HIS A 79 -8.31 -8.92 2.38
C HIS A 79 -8.29 -7.87 3.51
N ARG A 80 -7.35 -6.93 3.46
CA ARG A 80 -7.21 -5.83 4.42
C ARG A 80 -6.82 -4.54 3.70
N TYR A 81 -7.45 -3.45 4.10
CA TYR A 81 -6.97 -2.10 3.83
C TYR A 81 -6.44 -1.47 5.11
N GLU A 82 -5.23 -0.91 5.05
CA GLU A 82 -4.69 -0.05 6.10
C GLU A 82 -4.76 1.41 5.62
N LEU A 83 -5.53 2.23 6.33
CA LEU A 83 -5.65 3.66 6.03
C LEU A 83 -4.81 4.45 7.03
N ARG A 84 -4.05 5.42 6.53
CA ARG A 84 -3.36 6.42 7.38
C ARG A 84 -4.13 7.73 7.29
N LEU A 85 -4.47 8.30 8.44
CA LEU A 85 -5.32 9.49 8.55
C LEU A 85 -4.57 10.62 9.25
N LEU A 86 -4.72 11.83 8.73
CA LEU A 86 -4.30 13.05 9.41
C LEU A 86 -5.53 13.74 9.99
N THR A 87 -5.61 13.79 11.32
CA THR A 87 -6.65 14.61 11.98
C THR A 87 -6.28 16.09 11.97
N VAL A 88 -7.28 16.95 12.16
CA VAL A 88 -7.10 18.41 12.22
C VAL A 88 -6.10 18.82 13.31
N ASP A 89 -5.97 18.04 14.37
CA ASP A 89 -5.02 18.28 15.46
C ASP A 89 -3.58 17.83 15.14
N GLY A 90 -3.32 17.34 13.92
CA GLY A 90 -2.02 16.83 13.50
C GLY A 90 -1.59 15.53 14.19
N ARG A 91 -2.48 14.93 14.99
CA ARG A 91 -2.27 13.61 15.59
C ARG A 91 -2.68 12.55 14.57
N ASP A 92 -1.75 11.68 14.20
CA ASP A 92 -2.05 10.44 13.48
C ASP A 92 -2.80 9.52 14.47
N PRO A 93 -4.12 9.34 14.35
CA PRO A 93 -4.80 8.35 15.15
C PRO A 93 -4.45 7.03 14.47
N GLY A 94 -3.46 6.29 14.97
CA GLY A 94 -3.11 4.95 14.49
C GLY A 94 -4.25 3.93 14.69
N ALA A 95 -5.44 4.22 14.16
CA ALA A 95 -6.63 3.42 14.20
C ALA A 95 -6.55 2.47 13.01
N ARG A 96 -5.88 1.34 13.22
CA ARG A 96 -6.03 0.17 12.35
C ARG A 96 -7.50 -0.24 12.41
N VAL A 97 -8.27 0.12 11.40
CA VAL A 97 -9.67 -0.30 11.26
C VAL A 97 -9.66 -1.79 10.91
N ARG A 98 -9.63 -2.64 11.94
CA ARG A 98 -9.91 -4.07 11.79
C ARG A 98 -11.41 -4.25 11.63
N ARG A 99 -11.86 -4.53 10.41
CA ARG A 99 -13.18 -5.10 10.18
C ARG A 99 -13.08 -6.32 9.28
N GLY A 100 -13.03 -7.50 9.91
CA GLY A 100 -13.43 -8.74 9.28
C GLY A 100 -14.71 -9.18 9.97
N ASP A 101 -15.85 -9.13 9.27
CA ASP A 101 -16.99 -10.02 9.50
C ASP A 101 -18.04 -9.81 8.39
N ARG A 102 -18.00 -10.67 7.36
CA ARG A 102 -19.06 -11.61 6.99
C ARG A 102 -18.69 -12.35 5.70
#